data_AF-A0A7Y2AK88-F1
#
_entry.id   AF-A0A7Y2AK88-F1
#
_cell.length_a   1.000
_cell.length_b   1.000
_cell.length_c   1.000
_cell.angle_alpha   90.00
_cell.angle_beta   90.00
_cell.angle_gamma   90.00
#
_symmetry.space_group_name_H-M   'P 1'
#
loop_
_entity.id
_entity.type
_entity.pdbx_description
1 polymer ?
#
loop_
_entity_poly.entity_id
_entity_poly.type
_entity_poly.pdbx_seq_one_letter_code
_entity_poly.pdbx_strand_id
1 'polypeptide(L)'
;IHRNTANLAVPLTLQLTTDSEPGSPDLLLDDHATIPVGMRSVVVPIGVIDNFANDGDRTVTIRGTANAFNVATATIEIIDDEMIGIVVDQSDGVTEVTETQGDDQISIRLGSQPSGDVAVDVNFDNDQLVVSATRLMFTPESWNVAQTLDVHGLADWLVEGDVTSTIQLNIDTATSDPDFTSASDTTVDVMIHDYQIESFRVADDESKVYLIEEGAGVAFDAFATTDGIDVRTNQLSQTVTIDPLLHTTGPVLVDLSDGDDRAVLRGDRFTLIRGGAGHDQLVIDLEGSTVDLVALLDGRVSGFEEVTLPISRETEVMIDGQSLSLIVGSDGTIVIRLSKNQSLNFSGDAVSESPVMVGVEFAQVIRSGQSALHVISESPWQNELMPGDINRSGDVTPADIIAVINKATFGTGPLSPPTSLDEFENAFYDASGDGLLTPLDILTVINILSDLAFVPPEDVPQGEMIAGTVGPLGPHIDGRSNETMFVSAHRYMGQSQLPATEVVPVGWPAAIDRVMDQWSDESSGVEPATATVGTLGTLSDAFLVLSDTLAENIS
;
A
#
# COMPACT_ATOMS: atom_id res chain seq x y z
N ILE A 1 71.96 -32.42 -21.52
CA ILE A 1 73.29 -32.01 -22.02
C ILE A 1 74.21 -33.23 -22.16
N HIS A 2 74.98 -33.34 -23.25
CA HIS A 2 75.91 -34.45 -23.49
C HIS A 2 77.35 -33.95 -23.66
N ARG A 3 78.34 -34.63 -23.09
CA ARG A 3 79.77 -34.38 -23.36
C ARG A 3 80.25 -35.21 -24.54
N ASN A 4 80.84 -34.57 -25.54
CA ASN A 4 81.42 -35.23 -26.71
C ASN A 4 82.92 -35.50 -26.53
N THR A 5 83.28 -36.26 -25.50
CA THR A 5 84.67 -36.69 -25.24
C THR A 5 84.72 -38.16 -24.85
N ALA A 6 85.84 -38.81 -25.18
CA ALA A 6 86.13 -40.18 -24.73
C ALA A 6 86.65 -40.21 -23.28
N ASN A 7 87.16 -39.10 -22.75
CA ASN A 7 87.67 -39.02 -21.39
C ASN A 7 86.53 -38.81 -20.38
N LEU A 8 86.25 -39.83 -19.59
CA LEU A 8 85.20 -39.82 -18.56
C LEU A 8 85.75 -39.77 -17.13
N ALA A 9 87.07 -39.64 -16.96
CA ALA A 9 87.78 -39.80 -15.70
C ALA A 9 87.61 -38.63 -14.71
N VAL A 10 87.08 -37.49 -15.18
CA VAL A 10 86.79 -36.31 -14.38
C VAL A 10 85.33 -35.86 -14.59
N PRO A 11 84.68 -35.25 -13.59
CA PRO A 11 83.43 -34.55 -13.81
C PRO A 11 83.64 -33.38 -14.78
N LEU A 12 82.60 -33.04 -15.54
CA LEU A 12 82.60 -31.86 -16.41
C LEU A 12 81.55 -30.88 -15.89
N THR A 13 81.99 -29.77 -15.32
CA THR A 13 81.13 -28.66 -14.95
C THR A 13 81.02 -27.70 -16.13
N LEU A 14 79.77 -27.38 -16.50
CA LEU A 14 79.42 -26.41 -17.52
C LEU A 14 78.84 -25.19 -16.84
N GLN A 15 79.22 -23.99 -17.30
CA GLN A 15 78.46 -22.77 -17.07
C GLN A 15 77.32 -22.72 -18.09
N LEU A 16 76.11 -22.45 -17.62
CA LEU A 16 74.91 -22.24 -18.44
C LEU A 16 74.51 -20.76 -18.39
N THR A 17 74.14 -20.21 -19.54
CA THR A 17 73.63 -18.84 -19.67
C THR A 17 72.50 -18.80 -20.69
N THR A 18 71.52 -17.90 -20.52
CA THR A 18 70.49 -17.60 -21.53
C THR A 18 70.77 -16.26 -22.21
N ASP A 19 70.06 -15.99 -23.30
CA ASP A 19 70.00 -14.67 -23.97
C ASP A 19 68.79 -13.83 -23.52
N SER A 20 68.07 -14.27 -22.48
CA SER A 20 67.00 -13.50 -21.80
C SER A 20 67.49 -12.17 -21.26
N GLU A 21 66.58 -11.21 -21.11
CA GLU A 21 66.90 -9.87 -20.61
C GLU A 21 67.40 -9.90 -19.15
N PRO A 22 68.53 -9.25 -18.83
CA PRO A 22 69.01 -9.17 -17.46
C PRO A 22 67.99 -8.47 -16.53
N GLY A 23 67.41 -9.22 -15.60
CA GLY A 23 66.40 -8.71 -14.65
C GLY A 23 64.97 -9.18 -14.93
N SER A 24 64.71 -9.75 -16.10
CA SER A 24 63.45 -10.41 -16.47
C SER A 24 63.76 -11.74 -17.19
N PRO A 25 64.24 -12.77 -16.46
CA PRO A 25 64.58 -14.04 -17.08
C PRO A 25 63.31 -14.78 -17.52
N ASP A 26 63.32 -15.35 -18.72
CA ASP A 26 62.20 -16.16 -19.23
C ASP A 26 62.24 -17.62 -18.72
N LEU A 27 63.42 -18.06 -18.25
CA LEU A 27 63.66 -19.44 -17.83
C LEU A 27 64.23 -19.49 -16.41
N LEU A 28 63.71 -20.42 -15.61
CA LEU A 28 64.34 -20.87 -14.38
C LEU A 28 65.40 -21.92 -14.74
N LEU A 29 66.66 -21.49 -14.79
CA LEU A 29 67.81 -22.31 -15.18
C LEU A 29 68.96 -22.16 -14.17
N ASP A 30 69.47 -23.27 -13.65
CA ASP A 30 70.70 -23.27 -12.87
C ASP A 30 71.89 -22.80 -13.73
N ASP A 31 72.67 -21.87 -13.20
CA ASP A 31 73.82 -21.28 -13.91
C ASP A 31 74.99 -22.28 -14.09
N HIS A 32 74.93 -23.44 -13.45
CA HIS A 32 75.89 -24.52 -13.61
C HIS A 32 75.22 -25.88 -13.71
N ALA A 33 75.79 -26.75 -14.55
CA ALA A 33 75.45 -28.17 -14.59
C ALA A 33 76.71 -29.03 -14.55
N THR A 34 76.71 -30.10 -13.75
CA THR A 34 77.85 -31.02 -13.67
C THR A 34 77.47 -32.38 -14.25
N ILE A 35 78.18 -32.81 -15.29
CA ILE A 35 78.16 -34.20 -15.75
C ILE A 35 79.10 -35.00 -14.83
N PRO A 36 78.60 -35.94 -14.03
CA PRO A 36 79.43 -36.68 -13.08
C PRO A 36 80.51 -37.54 -13.75
N VAL A 37 81.48 -37.98 -12.95
CA VAL A 37 82.50 -38.95 -13.40
C VAL A 37 81.82 -40.21 -13.96
N GLY A 38 82.37 -40.79 -15.04
CA GLY A 38 81.81 -41.97 -15.70
C GLY A 38 80.54 -41.74 -16.55
N MET A 39 79.83 -40.62 -16.39
CA MET A 39 78.58 -40.33 -17.13
C MET A 39 78.85 -39.58 -18.44
N ARG A 40 77.99 -39.75 -19.46
CA ARG A 40 78.11 -39.01 -20.74
C ARG A 40 77.17 -37.81 -20.84
N SER A 41 76.19 -37.73 -19.95
CA SER A 41 75.17 -36.71 -19.97
C SER A 41 74.64 -36.43 -18.58
N VAL A 42 74.00 -35.28 -18.47
CA VAL A 42 73.17 -34.90 -17.34
C VAL A 42 71.88 -34.29 -17.89
N VAL A 43 70.77 -34.54 -17.21
CA VAL A 43 69.50 -33.85 -17.45
C VAL A 43 69.51 -32.61 -16.58
N VAL A 44 69.23 -31.46 -17.18
CA VAL A 44 69.11 -30.19 -16.47
C VAL A 44 67.62 -29.85 -16.48
N PRO A 45 66.97 -29.71 -15.32
CA PRO A 45 65.60 -29.23 -15.27
C PRO A 45 65.56 -27.77 -15.73
N ILE A 46 64.51 -27.41 -16.46
CA ILE A 46 64.28 -26.06 -16.95
C ILE A 46 62.83 -25.73 -16.63
N GLY A 47 62.59 -24.62 -15.93
CA GLY A 47 61.26 -24.04 -15.80
C GLY A 47 61.11 -22.88 -16.78
N VAL A 48 59.90 -22.68 -17.29
CA VAL A 48 59.50 -21.42 -17.92
C VAL A 48 58.97 -20.50 -16.81
N ILE A 49 59.27 -19.22 -16.89
CA ILE A 49 58.74 -18.21 -15.98
C ILE A 49 57.49 -17.64 -16.63
N ASP A 50 56.36 -17.95 -16.03
CA ASP A 50 55.04 -17.44 -16.39
C ASP A 50 54.94 -15.96 -16.05
N ASN A 51 54.32 -15.18 -16.94
CA ASN A 51 54.06 -13.76 -16.73
C ASN A 51 52.57 -13.45 -17.02
N PHE A 52 52.20 -12.18 -17.12
CA PHE A 52 50.82 -11.81 -17.42
C PHE A 52 50.70 -10.89 -18.64
N ALA A 53 51.81 -10.59 -19.31
CA ALA A 53 51.85 -9.68 -20.43
C ALA A 53 51.74 -10.49 -21.73
N ASN A 54 50.82 -10.10 -22.62
CA ASN A 54 50.82 -10.60 -23.98
C ASN A 54 51.99 -9.95 -24.72
N ASP A 55 53.11 -10.65 -24.74
CA ASP A 55 54.36 -10.21 -25.31
C ASP A 55 54.86 -11.15 -26.43
N GLY A 56 54.09 -12.19 -26.69
CA GLY A 56 54.14 -13.07 -27.85
C GLY A 56 55.20 -14.16 -27.76
N ASP A 57 55.01 -15.18 -28.60
CA ASP A 57 55.93 -16.32 -28.68
C ASP A 57 57.38 -15.88 -28.89
N ARG A 58 58.28 -16.46 -28.09
CA ARG A 58 59.71 -16.12 -28.11
C ARG A 58 60.58 -17.36 -28.11
N THR A 59 61.80 -17.20 -28.63
CA THR A 59 62.82 -18.25 -28.59
C THR A 59 63.99 -17.83 -27.72
N VAL A 60 64.27 -18.62 -26.69
CA VAL A 60 65.40 -18.43 -25.77
C VAL A 60 66.52 -19.40 -26.10
N THR A 61 67.74 -18.89 -26.28
CA THR A 61 68.95 -19.67 -26.53
C THR A 61 69.72 -19.92 -25.24
N ILE A 62 69.83 -21.19 -24.85
CA ILE A 62 70.71 -21.65 -23.77
C ILE A 62 72.10 -21.93 -24.34
N ARG A 63 73.13 -21.36 -23.72
CA ARG A 63 74.54 -21.58 -24.05
C ARG A 63 75.23 -22.32 -22.90
N GLY A 64 75.83 -23.47 -23.21
CA GLY A 64 76.68 -24.21 -22.29
C GLY A 64 78.15 -24.04 -22.64
N THR A 65 78.96 -23.59 -21.69
CA THR A 65 80.41 -23.41 -21.86
C THR A 65 81.19 -24.21 -20.83
N ALA A 66 82.33 -24.79 -21.26
CA ALA A 66 83.26 -25.48 -20.38
C ALA A 66 84.69 -25.37 -20.93
N ASN A 67 85.68 -25.37 -20.04
CA ASN A 67 87.08 -25.21 -20.43
C ASN A 67 87.51 -26.29 -21.43
N ALA A 68 88.10 -25.86 -22.55
CA ALA A 68 88.56 -26.71 -23.67
C ALA A 68 87.44 -27.42 -24.46
N PHE A 69 86.18 -27.02 -24.32
CA PHE A 69 85.06 -27.45 -25.17
C PHE A 69 84.52 -26.28 -25.99
N ASN A 70 84.00 -26.58 -27.19
CA ASN A 70 83.22 -25.61 -27.94
C ASN A 70 81.92 -25.29 -27.20
N VAL A 71 81.41 -24.07 -27.38
CA VAL A 71 80.10 -23.67 -26.86
C VAL A 71 79.02 -24.56 -27.49
N ALA A 72 78.16 -25.12 -26.66
CA ALA A 72 76.96 -25.83 -27.10
C ALA A 72 75.75 -24.92 -26.94
N THR A 73 74.83 -24.95 -27.90
CA THR A 73 73.59 -24.17 -27.85
C THR A 73 72.37 -25.07 -27.96
N ALA A 74 71.31 -24.71 -27.25
CA ALA A 74 69.97 -25.27 -27.41
C ALA A 74 68.97 -24.12 -27.40
N THR A 75 67.87 -24.27 -28.12
CA THR A 75 66.78 -23.27 -28.14
C THR A 75 65.56 -23.84 -27.46
N ILE A 76 64.84 -22.98 -26.75
CA ILE A 76 63.53 -23.27 -26.18
C ILE A 76 62.57 -22.25 -26.78
N GLU A 77 61.49 -22.74 -27.36
CA GLU A 77 60.35 -21.93 -27.76
C GLU A 77 59.42 -21.81 -26.55
N ILE A 78 59.13 -20.58 -26.17
CA ILE A 78 58.16 -20.24 -25.15
C ILE A 78 56.96 -19.70 -25.90
N ILE A 79 55.81 -20.32 -25.67
CA ILE A 79 54.53 -19.94 -26.27
C ILE A 79 53.82 -19.06 -25.26
N ASP A 80 53.38 -17.88 -25.71
CA ASP A 80 52.58 -16.94 -24.93
C ASP A 80 51.12 -17.41 -24.94
N ASP A 81 50.51 -17.50 -23.76
CA ASP A 81 49.11 -17.89 -23.60
C ASP A 81 48.20 -16.76 -23.10
N GLU A 82 48.72 -15.53 -23.05
CA GLU A 82 48.00 -14.32 -22.72
C GLU A 82 47.20 -13.80 -23.93
N MET A 83 45.90 -13.58 -23.74
CA MET A 83 45.05 -13.05 -24.81
C MET A 83 44.68 -11.59 -24.54
N ILE A 84 44.98 -10.71 -25.49
CA ILE A 84 44.48 -9.33 -25.47
C ILE A 84 42.97 -9.37 -25.69
N GLY A 85 42.22 -8.85 -24.72
CA GLY A 85 40.77 -8.79 -24.82
C GLY A 85 40.09 -8.60 -23.48
N ILE A 86 38.77 -8.49 -23.56
CA ILE A 86 37.87 -8.43 -22.42
C ILE A 86 37.45 -9.86 -22.10
N VAL A 87 37.46 -10.21 -20.82
CA VAL A 87 36.95 -11.48 -20.32
C VAL A 87 35.72 -11.20 -19.48
N VAL A 88 34.60 -11.76 -19.91
CA VAL A 88 33.32 -11.69 -19.22
C VAL A 88 33.05 -13.03 -18.53
N ASP A 89 32.57 -12.95 -17.29
CA ASP A 89 32.06 -14.08 -16.53
C ASP A 89 30.63 -13.77 -16.07
N GLN A 90 29.70 -14.67 -16.41
CA GLN A 90 28.28 -14.60 -16.04
C GLN A 90 28.03 -15.71 -15.02
N SER A 91 27.41 -15.38 -13.90
CA SER A 91 27.22 -16.26 -12.73
C SER A 91 26.61 -17.62 -13.11
N ASP A 92 25.62 -17.63 -14.01
CA ASP A 92 24.93 -18.81 -14.53
C ASP A 92 25.17 -19.07 -16.03
N GLY A 93 26.17 -18.40 -16.62
CA GLY A 93 26.51 -18.51 -18.05
C GLY A 93 25.56 -17.78 -18.99
N VAL A 94 24.56 -17.08 -18.43
CA VAL A 94 23.63 -16.16 -19.10
C VAL A 94 23.41 -14.95 -18.20
N THR A 95 22.86 -13.88 -18.76
CA THR A 95 22.40 -12.73 -17.98
C THR A 95 20.92 -12.54 -18.23
N GLU A 96 20.15 -12.61 -17.16
CA GLU A 96 18.69 -12.56 -17.20
C GLU A 96 18.21 -11.60 -16.11
N VAL A 97 17.33 -10.68 -16.47
CA VAL A 97 16.71 -9.73 -15.53
C VAL A 97 15.20 -9.76 -15.72
N THR A 98 14.43 -9.36 -14.72
CA THR A 98 12.97 -9.20 -14.85
C THR A 98 12.60 -7.74 -14.62
N GLU A 99 11.53 -7.28 -15.24
CA GLU A 99 10.98 -5.95 -14.95
C GLU A 99 10.47 -5.92 -13.50
N THR A 100 10.83 -4.88 -12.73
CA THR A 100 10.59 -4.71 -11.27
C THR A 100 11.35 -5.63 -10.32
N GLN A 101 11.92 -6.75 -10.77
CA GLN A 101 12.52 -7.78 -9.90
C GLN A 101 13.70 -8.48 -10.58
N GLY A 102 14.62 -9.05 -9.81
CA GLY A 102 15.66 -9.93 -10.38
C GLY A 102 16.74 -9.17 -11.13
N ASP A 103 17.64 -8.59 -10.37
CA ASP A 103 18.88 -7.98 -10.86
C ASP A 103 19.90 -9.07 -11.17
N ASP A 104 20.80 -8.80 -12.12
CA ASP A 104 21.95 -9.65 -12.39
C ASP A 104 23.24 -8.84 -12.52
N GLN A 105 24.38 -9.52 -12.43
CA GLN A 105 25.70 -8.93 -12.45
C GLN A 105 26.61 -9.59 -13.48
N ILE A 106 27.28 -8.75 -14.28
CA ILE A 106 28.30 -9.18 -15.23
C ILE A 106 29.67 -8.87 -14.63
N SER A 107 30.54 -9.88 -14.52
CA SER A 107 31.91 -9.70 -14.05
C SER A 107 32.88 -9.52 -15.23
N ILE A 108 33.58 -8.38 -15.26
CA ILE A 108 34.41 -7.96 -16.39
C ILE A 108 35.86 -7.77 -15.93
N ARG A 109 36.81 -8.35 -16.67
CA ARG A 109 38.26 -8.14 -16.49
C ARG A 109 38.99 -8.14 -17.84
N LEU A 110 40.30 -7.91 -17.84
CA LEU A 110 41.14 -8.08 -19.02
C LEU A 110 41.80 -9.48 -19.06
N GLY A 111 42.10 -9.96 -20.26
CA GLY A 111 42.76 -11.25 -20.49
C GLY A 111 44.28 -11.24 -20.30
N SER A 112 44.91 -10.05 -20.32
CA SER A 112 46.34 -9.85 -20.09
C SER A 112 46.60 -8.53 -19.35
N GLN A 113 47.75 -8.42 -18.71
CA GLN A 113 48.21 -7.20 -18.04
C GLN A 113 48.57 -6.13 -19.08
N PRO A 114 47.95 -4.93 -19.03
CA PRO A 114 48.34 -3.82 -19.88
C PRO A 114 49.59 -3.11 -19.33
N SER A 115 50.28 -2.38 -20.20
CA SER A 115 51.38 -1.47 -19.88
C SER A 115 50.91 -0.07 -19.46
N GLY A 116 49.67 0.31 -19.81
CA GLY A 116 48.98 1.52 -19.42
C GLY A 116 47.51 1.28 -19.09
N ASP A 117 46.76 2.34 -18.78
CA ASP A 117 45.34 2.20 -18.45
C ASP A 117 44.53 1.78 -19.69
N VAL A 118 43.50 0.98 -19.47
CA VAL A 118 42.55 0.53 -20.49
C VAL A 118 41.15 0.96 -20.09
N ALA A 119 40.51 1.70 -20.97
CA ALA A 119 39.14 2.14 -20.82
C ALA A 119 38.21 1.26 -21.67
N VAL A 120 37.20 0.69 -21.02
CA VAL A 120 36.16 -0.12 -21.67
C VAL A 120 34.85 0.66 -21.62
N ASP A 121 34.34 1.04 -22.78
CA ASP A 121 33.02 1.65 -22.93
C ASP A 121 31.94 0.55 -22.96
N VAL A 122 30.84 0.80 -22.24
CA VAL A 122 29.69 -0.09 -22.13
C VAL A 122 28.52 0.56 -22.87
N ASN A 123 28.15 -0.02 -24.00
CA ASN A 123 27.10 0.48 -24.88
C ASN A 123 25.97 -0.55 -24.98
N PHE A 124 24.72 -0.11 -25.05
CA PHE A 124 23.55 -0.99 -25.22
C PHE A 124 22.42 -0.16 -25.86
N ASP A 125 21.45 -0.83 -26.48
CA ASP A 125 20.47 -0.21 -27.37
C ASP A 125 19.03 -0.29 -26.87
N ASN A 126 18.81 -0.66 -25.61
CA ASN A 126 17.47 -0.83 -25.04
C ASN A 126 17.18 0.20 -23.92
N ASP A 127 16.01 0.84 -24.00
CA ASP A 127 15.45 1.75 -23.00
C ASP A 127 14.76 1.03 -21.81
N GLN A 128 14.73 -0.30 -21.82
CA GLN A 128 14.22 -1.18 -20.76
C GLN A 128 15.33 -1.74 -19.84
N LEU A 129 16.56 -1.24 -19.98
CA LEU A 129 17.71 -1.70 -19.23
C LEU A 129 18.41 -0.52 -18.53
N VAL A 130 18.78 -0.70 -17.27
CA VAL A 130 19.72 0.16 -16.56
C VAL A 130 20.95 -0.64 -16.19
N VAL A 131 22.11 -0.05 -16.44
CA VAL A 131 23.40 -0.61 -16.01
C VAL A 131 24.11 0.36 -15.06
N SER A 132 24.89 -0.16 -14.11
CA SER A 132 25.51 0.68 -13.07
C SER A 132 26.64 1.58 -13.56
N ALA A 133 27.24 1.29 -14.72
CA ALA A 133 28.28 2.12 -15.33
C ALA A 133 28.29 2.01 -16.86
N THR A 134 28.55 3.14 -17.54
CA THR A 134 28.76 3.18 -19.00
C THR A 134 30.23 3.14 -19.40
N ARG A 135 31.15 3.14 -18.42
CA ARG A 135 32.60 3.04 -18.65
C ARG A 135 33.32 2.40 -17.47
N LEU A 136 34.18 1.43 -17.76
CA LEU A 136 35.04 0.76 -16.80
C LEU A 136 36.52 1.09 -17.07
N MET A 137 37.31 1.21 -16.02
CA MET A 137 38.73 1.60 -16.11
C MET A 137 39.60 0.54 -15.45
N PHE A 138 40.52 -0.05 -16.21
CA PHE A 138 41.48 -1.03 -15.74
C PHE A 138 42.89 -0.44 -15.78
N THR A 139 43.68 -0.69 -14.74
CA THR A 139 45.09 -0.26 -14.68
C THR A 139 46.01 -1.49 -14.75
N PRO A 140 47.32 -1.31 -14.99
CA PRO A 140 48.29 -2.40 -14.93
C PRO A 140 48.28 -3.19 -13.62
N GLU A 141 47.79 -2.63 -12.51
CA GLU A 141 47.70 -3.30 -11.21
C GLU A 141 46.35 -3.97 -10.95
N SER A 142 45.29 -3.57 -11.66
CA SER A 142 43.91 -4.02 -11.42
C SER A 142 43.26 -4.74 -12.60
N TRP A 143 43.97 -4.94 -13.71
CA TRP A 143 43.46 -5.57 -14.93
C TRP A 143 42.77 -6.93 -14.72
N ASN A 144 43.24 -7.72 -13.76
CA ASN A 144 42.71 -9.05 -13.44
C ASN A 144 41.72 -9.04 -12.28
N VAL A 145 41.46 -7.89 -11.66
CA VAL A 145 40.43 -7.73 -10.65
C VAL A 145 39.10 -7.50 -11.38
N ALA A 146 38.18 -8.43 -11.22
CA ALA A 146 36.86 -8.32 -11.84
C ALA A 146 36.14 -7.07 -11.33
N GLN A 147 35.69 -6.23 -12.26
CA GLN A 147 34.75 -5.14 -12.00
C GLN A 147 33.34 -5.66 -12.32
N THR A 148 32.41 -5.40 -11.41
CA THR A 148 31.01 -5.83 -11.55
C THR A 148 30.20 -4.74 -12.23
N LEU A 149 29.45 -5.12 -13.26
CA LEU A 149 28.43 -4.30 -13.89
C LEU A 149 27.07 -4.84 -13.46
N ASP A 150 26.34 -4.07 -12.66
CA ASP A 150 24.98 -4.42 -12.25
C ASP A 150 24.02 -4.09 -13.40
N VAL A 151 23.09 -5.00 -13.66
CA VAL A 151 22.13 -4.94 -14.75
C VAL A 151 20.72 -5.09 -14.16
N HIS A 152 19.84 -4.15 -14.51
CA HIS A 152 18.49 -4.04 -13.98
C HIS A 152 17.48 -3.85 -15.11
N GLY A 153 16.38 -4.60 -15.09
CA GLY A 153 15.23 -4.35 -15.95
C GLY A 153 14.46 -3.12 -15.50
N LEU A 154 14.01 -2.29 -16.43
CA LEU A 154 13.13 -1.15 -16.15
C LEU A 154 11.69 -1.58 -16.29
N ALA A 155 10.91 -1.34 -15.24
CA ALA A 155 9.49 -1.63 -15.25
C ALA A 155 8.72 -0.64 -16.12
N ASP A 156 7.74 -1.15 -16.84
CA ASP A 156 6.72 -0.34 -17.47
C ASP A 156 5.34 -1.00 -17.35
N TRP A 157 4.34 -0.41 -18.01
CA TRP A 157 2.96 -0.92 -17.99
C TRP A 157 2.59 -1.65 -19.29
N LEU A 158 3.48 -1.73 -20.27
CA LEU A 158 3.20 -2.38 -21.54
C LEU A 158 3.19 -3.90 -21.37
N VAL A 159 2.41 -4.58 -22.22
CA VAL A 159 2.39 -6.04 -22.32
C VAL A 159 3.07 -6.41 -23.62
N GLU A 160 4.33 -6.83 -23.57
CA GLU A 160 5.13 -7.04 -24.79
C GLU A 160 5.87 -8.37 -24.89
N GLY A 161 5.93 -9.15 -23.80
CA GLY A 161 6.67 -10.41 -23.71
C GLY A 161 8.19 -10.22 -23.63
N ASP A 162 8.90 -11.30 -23.30
CA ASP A 162 10.35 -11.25 -23.09
C ASP A 162 11.12 -10.71 -24.31
N VAL A 163 12.10 -9.85 -24.04
CA VAL A 163 12.98 -9.25 -25.04
C VAL A 163 14.44 -9.58 -24.76
N THR A 164 15.29 -9.50 -25.78
CA THR A 164 16.75 -9.63 -25.63
C THR A 164 17.41 -8.32 -26.01
N SER A 165 18.25 -7.81 -25.12
CA SER A 165 19.12 -6.64 -25.33
C SER A 165 20.57 -7.08 -25.42
N THR A 166 21.41 -6.40 -26.20
CA THR A 166 22.84 -6.73 -26.30
C THR A 166 23.69 -5.60 -25.72
N ILE A 167 24.45 -5.91 -24.67
CA ILE A 167 25.50 -5.04 -24.14
C ILE A 167 26.77 -5.26 -24.97
N GLN A 168 27.32 -4.19 -25.52
CA GLN A 168 28.59 -4.13 -26.24
C GLN A 168 29.65 -3.51 -25.34
N LEU A 169 30.74 -4.25 -25.15
CA LEU A 169 31.93 -3.82 -24.42
C LEU A 169 33.04 -3.55 -25.43
N ASN A 170 33.44 -2.29 -25.54
CA ASN A 170 34.40 -1.81 -26.53
C ASN A 170 35.60 -1.17 -25.84
N ILE A 171 36.81 -1.46 -26.29
CA ILE A 171 37.98 -0.72 -25.81
C ILE A 171 38.07 0.62 -26.52
N ASP A 172 38.18 1.70 -25.75
CA ASP A 172 38.42 3.04 -26.29
C ASP A 172 39.88 3.13 -26.78
N THR A 173 40.05 2.80 -28.06
CA THR A 173 41.37 2.78 -28.73
C THR A 173 42.06 4.14 -28.79
N ALA A 174 41.36 5.25 -28.53
CA ALA A 174 41.96 6.58 -28.55
C ALA A 174 42.69 6.94 -27.25
N THR A 175 42.26 6.34 -26.13
CA THR A 175 42.76 6.71 -24.79
C THR A 175 43.40 5.56 -24.03
N SER A 176 43.17 4.32 -24.46
CA SER A 176 43.69 3.11 -23.83
C SER A 176 45.11 2.77 -24.27
N ASP A 177 45.72 1.81 -23.57
CA ASP A 177 46.97 1.17 -23.97
C ASP A 177 46.97 0.78 -25.47
N PRO A 178 47.98 1.21 -26.26
CA PRO A 178 48.14 0.83 -27.66
C PRO A 178 48.08 -0.67 -27.95
N ASP A 179 48.55 -1.52 -27.03
CA ASP A 179 48.56 -2.98 -27.21
C ASP A 179 47.13 -3.55 -27.26
N PHE A 180 46.18 -2.87 -26.59
CA PHE A 180 44.76 -3.25 -26.56
C PHE A 180 43.97 -2.73 -27.77
N THR A 181 44.58 -1.99 -28.70
CA THR A 181 43.89 -1.49 -29.90
C THR A 181 43.44 -2.59 -30.87
N SER A 182 43.99 -3.79 -30.73
CA SER A 182 43.64 -4.97 -31.53
C SER A 182 42.61 -5.89 -30.85
N ALA A 183 42.18 -5.56 -29.62
CA ALA A 183 41.17 -6.30 -28.92
C ALA A 183 39.86 -6.33 -29.72
N SER A 184 39.23 -7.50 -29.77
CA SER A 184 37.90 -7.63 -30.36
C SER A 184 36.84 -7.11 -29.39
N ASP A 185 35.78 -6.52 -29.96
CA ASP A 185 34.58 -6.17 -29.19
C ASP A 185 33.99 -7.41 -28.54
N THR A 186 33.47 -7.25 -27.32
CA THR A 186 32.80 -8.32 -26.59
C THR A 186 31.34 -7.97 -26.41
N THR A 187 30.45 -8.93 -26.63
CA THR A 187 29.01 -8.73 -26.47
C THR A 187 28.45 -9.67 -25.40
N VAL A 188 27.48 -9.18 -24.65
CA VAL A 188 26.70 -9.96 -23.68
C VAL A 188 25.23 -9.76 -24.02
N ASP A 189 24.55 -10.86 -24.33
CA ASP A 189 23.10 -10.85 -24.50
C ASP A 189 22.44 -10.93 -23.12
N VAL A 190 21.46 -10.06 -22.90
CA VAL A 190 20.66 -9.95 -21.69
C VAL A 190 19.22 -10.26 -22.04
N MET A 191 18.65 -11.29 -21.42
CA MET A 191 17.22 -11.57 -21.50
C MET A 191 16.49 -10.73 -20.46
N ILE A 192 15.50 -9.96 -20.89
CA ILE A 192 14.64 -9.15 -20.04
C ILE A 192 13.27 -9.83 -20.05
N HIS A 193 12.87 -10.34 -18.91
CA HIS A 193 11.56 -10.96 -18.72
C HIS A 193 10.49 -9.89 -18.49
N ASP A 194 9.44 -9.95 -19.29
CA ASP A 194 8.26 -9.10 -19.17
C ASP A 194 7.53 -9.43 -17.85
N TYR A 195 7.23 -8.41 -17.06
CA TYR A 195 6.51 -8.56 -15.80
C TYR A 195 5.36 -7.57 -15.67
N GLN A 196 4.18 -8.13 -15.41
CA GLN A 196 2.95 -7.37 -15.28
C GLN A 196 2.67 -7.05 -13.81
N ILE A 197 2.66 -5.76 -13.49
CA ILE A 197 2.37 -5.26 -12.15
C ILE A 197 0.88 -5.44 -11.85
N GLU A 198 0.56 -6.42 -11.00
CA GLU A 198 -0.81 -6.66 -10.54
C GLU A 198 -1.21 -5.78 -9.35
N SER A 199 -0.25 -5.41 -8.50
CA SER A 199 -0.52 -4.63 -7.29
C SER A 199 0.63 -3.68 -6.96
N PHE A 200 0.30 -2.41 -6.75
CA PHE A 200 1.28 -1.39 -6.37
C PHE A 200 0.72 -0.42 -5.34
N ARG A 201 1.62 0.27 -4.64
CA ARG A 201 1.29 1.37 -3.75
C ARG A 201 1.99 2.65 -4.15
N VAL A 202 1.35 3.77 -3.84
CA VAL A 202 1.89 5.12 -3.89
C VAL A 202 2.21 5.56 -2.47
N ALA A 203 3.48 5.85 -2.19
CA ALA A 203 3.96 6.28 -0.87
C ALA A 203 5.00 7.39 -1.00
N ASP A 204 5.23 8.20 0.05
CA ASP A 204 6.24 9.25 0.02
C ASP A 204 7.20 9.25 1.21
N ASP A 205 8.35 9.89 0.99
CA ASP A 205 9.26 10.37 2.02
C ASP A 205 9.45 11.89 1.91
N GLU A 206 10.39 12.45 2.68
CA GLU A 206 10.65 13.90 2.71
C GLU A 206 11.01 14.52 1.34
N SER A 207 11.45 13.71 0.39
CA SER A 207 12.04 14.16 -0.89
C SER A 207 11.36 13.57 -2.13
N LYS A 208 10.85 12.34 -2.03
CA LYS A 208 10.32 11.59 -3.16
C LYS A 208 8.96 10.99 -2.88
N VAL A 209 8.20 10.80 -3.95
CA VAL A 209 7.02 9.95 -3.99
C VAL A 209 7.34 8.76 -4.90
N TYR A 210 6.94 7.57 -4.48
CA TYR A 210 7.35 6.29 -5.08
C TYR A 210 6.14 5.53 -5.60
N LEU A 211 6.36 4.79 -6.70
CA LEU A 211 5.55 3.65 -7.07
C LEU A 211 6.26 2.39 -6.61
N ILE A 212 5.59 1.61 -5.78
CA ILE A 212 6.18 0.43 -5.13
C ILE A 212 5.31 -0.78 -5.44
N GLU A 213 5.90 -1.81 -6.02
CA GLU A 213 5.20 -3.06 -6.27
C GLU A 213 4.99 -3.80 -4.92
N GLU A 214 3.78 -4.27 -4.64
CA GLU A 214 3.40 -4.80 -3.33
C GLU A 214 3.92 -6.23 -3.07
N GLY A 215 4.11 -7.05 -4.12
CA GLY A 215 4.61 -8.42 -3.99
C GLY A 215 6.09 -8.50 -3.58
N ALA A 216 6.92 -7.61 -4.12
CA ALA A 216 8.36 -7.51 -3.97
C ALA A 216 8.78 -6.41 -3.00
N GLY A 217 7.94 -5.38 -2.81
CA GLY A 217 8.25 -4.21 -1.99
C GLY A 217 9.34 -3.31 -2.59
N VAL A 218 9.59 -3.43 -3.89
CA VAL A 218 10.62 -2.68 -4.62
C VAL A 218 9.99 -1.45 -5.28
N ALA A 219 10.62 -0.29 -5.07
CA ALA A 219 10.23 0.92 -5.78
C ALA A 219 10.74 0.83 -7.22
N PHE A 220 9.82 0.86 -8.19
CA PHE A 220 10.16 0.80 -9.61
C PHE A 220 10.13 2.16 -10.28
N ASP A 221 9.50 3.15 -9.65
CA ASP A 221 9.57 4.54 -10.08
C ASP A 221 9.58 5.51 -8.89
N ALA A 222 10.21 6.67 -9.06
CA ALA A 222 10.32 7.67 -8.01
C ALA A 222 10.45 9.09 -8.56
N PHE A 223 9.61 9.98 -8.05
CA PHE A 223 9.50 11.36 -8.50
C PHE A 223 9.75 12.32 -7.35
N ALA A 224 10.16 13.56 -7.65
CA ALA A 224 10.25 14.59 -6.62
C ALA A 224 8.85 14.88 -6.05
N THR A 225 8.76 15.10 -4.72
CA THR A 225 7.48 15.43 -4.06
C THR A 225 6.81 16.69 -4.61
N THR A 226 7.56 17.58 -5.28
CA THR A 226 7.03 18.77 -5.94
C THR A 226 6.44 18.50 -7.32
N ASP A 227 6.96 17.49 -8.01
CA ASP A 227 6.52 17.10 -9.35
C ASP A 227 5.30 16.18 -9.24
N GLY A 228 5.24 15.38 -8.18
CA GLY A 228 4.14 14.45 -7.93
C GLY A 228 4.22 13.23 -8.84
N ILE A 229 3.09 12.59 -9.09
CA ILE A 229 2.95 11.36 -9.87
C ILE A 229 1.83 11.49 -10.89
N ASP A 230 2.06 10.94 -12.08
CA ASP A 230 1.07 10.72 -13.12
C ASP A 230 1.23 9.29 -13.65
N VAL A 231 0.39 8.36 -13.19
CA VAL A 231 0.41 6.95 -13.59
C VAL A 231 -0.77 6.66 -14.50
N ARG A 232 -0.47 5.95 -15.57
CA ARG A 232 -1.47 5.27 -16.41
C ARG A 232 -1.10 3.78 -16.49
N THR A 233 -1.97 2.90 -16.02
CA THR A 233 -1.78 1.44 -16.09
C THR A 233 -2.25 0.89 -17.44
N ASN A 234 -2.42 -0.44 -17.55
CA ASN A 234 -2.74 -1.13 -18.80
C ASN A 234 -4.17 -1.68 -18.84
N GLN A 235 -4.40 -2.78 -19.57
CA GLN A 235 -5.74 -3.37 -19.75
C GLN A 235 -6.05 -4.55 -18.82
N LEU A 236 -5.11 -4.90 -17.95
CA LEU A 236 -5.26 -5.95 -16.95
C LEU A 236 -5.86 -5.35 -15.68
N SER A 237 -6.49 -6.19 -14.86
CA SER A 237 -6.89 -5.78 -13.51
C SER A 237 -5.68 -5.48 -12.65
N GLN A 238 -5.60 -4.29 -12.07
CA GLN A 238 -4.63 -3.92 -11.05
C GLN A 238 -5.28 -3.50 -9.73
N THR A 239 -4.49 -3.63 -8.67
CA THR A 239 -4.78 -3.00 -7.38
C THR A 239 -3.79 -1.86 -7.12
N VAL A 240 -4.30 -0.64 -6.89
CA VAL A 240 -3.51 0.49 -6.39
C VAL A 240 -3.86 0.79 -4.94
N THR A 241 -2.86 1.02 -4.11
CA THR A 241 -3.03 1.59 -2.76
C THR A 241 -2.37 2.95 -2.67
N ILE A 242 -3.10 3.99 -2.29
CA ILE A 242 -2.55 5.32 -2.02
C ILE A 242 -2.40 5.46 -0.51
N ASP A 243 -1.16 5.37 -0.03
CA ASP A 243 -0.83 5.61 1.37
C ASP A 243 -1.00 7.10 1.74
N PRO A 244 -1.03 7.47 3.03
CA PRO A 244 -1.00 8.87 3.45
C PRO A 244 0.27 9.57 2.95
N LEU A 245 0.13 10.43 1.93
CA LEU A 245 1.23 11.18 1.34
C LEU A 245 1.47 12.48 2.14
N LEU A 246 2.40 12.42 3.10
CA LEU A 246 2.61 13.49 4.09
C LEU A 246 3.46 14.66 3.56
N HIS A 247 4.22 14.42 2.49
CA HIS A 247 5.24 15.34 1.96
C HIS A 247 4.97 15.77 0.52
N THR A 248 4.14 15.03 -0.20
CA THR A 248 3.82 15.28 -1.60
C THR A 248 3.01 16.56 -1.77
N THR A 249 3.57 17.48 -2.56
CA THR A 249 2.97 18.78 -2.88
C THR A 249 2.57 18.90 -4.36
N GLY A 250 3.17 18.09 -5.22
CA GLY A 250 2.78 17.94 -6.62
C GLY A 250 1.48 17.17 -6.81
N PRO A 251 0.95 17.13 -8.04
CA PRO A 251 -0.26 16.38 -8.36
C PRO A 251 -0.06 14.87 -8.21
N VAL A 252 -1.12 14.15 -7.83
CA VAL A 252 -1.12 12.67 -7.81
C VAL A 252 -2.30 12.22 -8.65
N LEU A 253 -1.98 11.78 -9.86
CA LEU A 253 -2.91 11.35 -10.89
C LEU A 253 -2.72 9.84 -11.11
N VAL A 254 -3.81 9.08 -11.01
CA VAL A 254 -3.83 7.64 -11.28
C VAL A 254 -4.95 7.34 -12.26
N ASP A 255 -4.63 6.77 -13.41
CA ASP A 255 -5.57 6.31 -14.42
C ASP A 255 -5.40 4.79 -14.59
N LEU A 256 -6.34 4.02 -14.06
CA LEU A 256 -6.31 2.56 -14.09
C LEU A 256 -6.73 1.97 -15.47
N SER A 257 -7.04 2.84 -16.43
CA SER A 257 -7.26 2.48 -17.84
C SER A 257 -8.41 1.49 -18.07
N ASP A 258 -8.12 0.22 -18.37
CA ASP A 258 -9.14 -0.82 -18.57
C ASP A 258 -8.83 -1.99 -17.62
N GLY A 259 -9.85 -2.73 -17.18
CA GLY A 259 -9.68 -3.82 -16.23
C GLY A 259 -10.78 -3.79 -15.19
N ASP A 260 -10.95 -4.87 -14.44
CA ASP A 260 -11.74 -4.79 -13.21
C ASP A 260 -10.79 -4.40 -12.08
N ASP A 261 -10.63 -3.10 -11.85
CA ASP A 261 -9.56 -2.56 -11.01
C ASP A 261 -10.00 -2.29 -9.58
N ARG A 262 -9.00 -2.13 -8.71
CA ARG A 262 -9.23 -1.81 -7.30
C ARG A 262 -8.32 -0.68 -6.82
N ALA A 263 -8.90 0.43 -6.40
CA ALA A 263 -8.19 1.54 -5.77
C ALA A 263 -8.46 1.57 -4.26
N VAL A 264 -7.41 1.62 -3.44
CA VAL A 264 -7.50 1.74 -1.97
C VAL A 264 -6.94 3.09 -1.54
N LEU A 265 -7.74 3.92 -0.88
CA LEU A 265 -7.33 5.21 -0.36
C LEU A 265 -7.11 5.12 1.15
N ARG A 266 -5.87 5.27 1.59
CA ARG A 266 -5.53 5.39 3.02
C ARG A 266 -5.27 6.82 3.46
N GLY A 267 -5.12 7.74 2.51
CA GLY A 267 -5.02 9.18 2.72
C GLY A 267 -5.94 9.97 1.81
N ASP A 268 -6.17 11.23 2.18
CA ASP A 268 -6.97 12.18 1.38
C ASP A 268 -6.11 12.99 0.38
N ARG A 269 -4.80 12.74 0.32
CA ARG A 269 -3.83 13.44 -0.52
C ARG A 269 -3.71 12.79 -1.89
N PHE A 270 -4.56 13.20 -2.82
CA PHE A 270 -4.46 12.86 -4.25
C PHE A 270 -5.13 13.94 -5.12
N THR A 271 -4.83 13.98 -6.42
CA THR A 271 -5.46 14.95 -7.34
C THR A 271 -6.59 14.33 -8.13
N LEU A 272 -6.37 13.16 -8.73
CA LEU A 272 -7.37 12.49 -9.56
C LEU A 272 -7.11 10.99 -9.59
N ILE A 273 -8.18 10.20 -9.50
CA ILE A 273 -8.15 8.75 -9.69
C ILE A 273 -9.27 8.36 -10.64
N ARG A 274 -8.93 7.57 -11.67
CA ARG A 274 -9.89 7.02 -12.62
C ARG A 274 -9.78 5.50 -12.61
N GLY A 275 -10.89 4.80 -12.42
CA GLY A 275 -10.95 3.35 -12.62
C GLY A 275 -10.87 3.05 -14.12
N GLY A 276 -11.84 3.57 -14.87
CA GLY A 276 -11.75 3.58 -16.33
C GLY A 276 -12.82 2.68 -16.91
N ALA A 277 -12.44 1.66 -17.67
CA ALA A 277 -13.37 0.70 -18.26
C ALA A 277 -13.30 -0.66 -17.59
N GLY A 278 -14.42 -1.11 -17.03
CA GLY A 278 -14.56 -2.41 -16.40
C GLY A 278 -15.55 -2.31 -15.25
N HIS A 279 -15.43 -3.18 -14.25
CA HIS A 279 -16.13 -3.04 -12.99
C HIS A 279 -15.15 -2.68 -11.87
N ASP A 280 -15.00 -1.39 -11.61
CA ASP A 280 -13.95 -0.85 -10.76
C ASP A 280 -14.44 -0.63 -9.33
N GLN A 281 -13.59 -0.99 -8.37
CA GLN A 281 -13.84 -0.84 -6.94
C GLN A 281 -12.94 0.22 -6.32
N LEU A 282 -13.55 1.20 -5.64
CA LEU A 282 -12.88 2.13 -4.75
C LEU A 282 -13.06 1.68 -3.30
N VAL A 283 -11.98 1.64 -2.53
CA VAL A 283 -11.99 1.33 -1.10
C VAL A 283 -11.47 2.54 -0.36
N ILE A 284 -12.25 3.07 0.58
CA ILE A 284 -11.88 4.27 1.36
C ILE A 284 -11.54 3.81 2.78
N ASP A 285 -10.25 3.73 3.08
CA ASP A 285 -9.66 3.24 4.34
C ASP A 285 -8.89 4.36 5.06
N LEU A 286 -9.54 5.51 5.25
CA LEU A 286 -8.92 6.70 5.84
C LEU A 286 -8.75 6.58 7.36
N GLU A 287 -7.71 7.22 7.90
CA GLU A 287 -7.54 7.42 9.35
C GLU A 287 -8.49 8.52 9.87
N GLY A 288 -9.51 8.13 10.65
CA GLY A 288 -10.47 9.06 11.26
C GLY A 288 -11.79 8.40 11.67
N SER A 289 -12.63 9.14 12.42
CA SER A 289 -13.99 8.70 12.81
C SER A 289 -15.11 9.28 11.92
N THR A 290 -14.77 10.14 10.98
CA THR A 290 -15.73 10.81 10.08
C THR A 290 -15.11 10.94 8.69
N VAL A 291 -15.87 10.56 7.67
CA VAL A 291 -15.46 10.70 6.27
C VAL A 291 -16.49 11.55 5.53
N ASP A 292 -16.05 12.69 5.02
CA ASP A 292 -16.83 13.50 4.08
C ASP A 292 -16.56 13.00 2.66
N LEU A 293 -17.44 12.12 2.17
CA LEU A 293 -17.29 11.50 0.86
C LEU A 293 -17.40 12.53 -0.27
N VAL A 294 -18.18 13.59 -0.07
CA VAL A 294 -18.34 14.61 -1.10
C VAL A 294 -17.04 15.38 -1.26
N ALA A 295 -16.47 15.89 -0.17
CA ALA A 295 -15.20 16.62 -0.22
C ALA A 295 -14.05 15.73 -0.72
N LEU A 296 -14.07 14.44 -0.40
CA LEU A 296 -13.04 13.49 -0.86
C LEU A 296 -13.13 13.22 -2.36
N LEU A 297 -14.34 13.02 -2.89
CA LEU A 297 -14.58 12.53 -4.24
C LEU A 297 -14.84 13.64 -5.27
N ASP A 298 -15.17 14.86 -4.85
CA ASP A 298 -15.59 16.01 -5.70
C ASP A 298 -14.66 16.26 -6.90
N GLY A 299 -15.03 15.70 -8.07
CA GLY A 299 -14.26 15.80 -9.31
C GLY A 299 -12.88 15.13 -9.29
N ARG A 300 -12.54 14.43 -8.21
CA ARG A 300 -11.25 13.78 -7.96
C ARG A 300 -11.30 12.28 -8.19
N VAL A 301 -12.49 11.70 -8.29
CA VAL A 301 -12.68 10.27 -8.54
C VAL A 301 -13.73 10.08 -9.65
N SER A 302 -13.49 9.15 -10.58
CA SER A 302 -14.44 8.82 -11.65
C SER A 302 -14.26 7.40 -12.17
N GLY A 303 -15.31 6.82 -12.74
CA GLY A 303 -15.26 5.48 -13.33
C GLY A 303 -15.07 4.40 -12.28
N PHE A 304 -15.85 4.46 -11.19
CA PHE A 304 -15.93 3.42 -10.18
C PHE A 304 -17.40 3.07 -9.95
N GLU A 305 -17.73 1.78 -10.00
CA GLU A 305 -19.08 1.26 -9.84
C GLU A 305 -19.37 0.83 -8.39
N GLU A 306 -18.33 0.53 -7.62
CA GLU A 306 -18.42 0.10 -6.22
C GLU A 306 -17.54 0.95 -5.31
N VAL A 307 -18.11 1.43 -4.19
CA VAL A 307 -17.35 2.10 -3.12
C VAL A 307 -17.51 1.32 -1.83
N THR A 308 -16.40 0.82 -1.30
CA THR A 308 -16.39 0.03 -0.06
C THR A 308 -15.75 0.83 1.08
N LEU A 309 -16.39 0.78 2.24
CA LEU A 309 -15.87 1.30 3.50
C LEU A 309 -15.56 0.10 4.41
N PRO A 310 -14.30 -0.20 4.72
CA PRO A 310 -13.93 -1.42 5.43
C PRO A 310 -14.43 -1.44 6.90
N ILE A 311 -14.67 -2.67 7.39
CA ILE A 311 -15.29 -3.03 8.69
C ILE A 311 -14.57 -2.63 9.98
N SER A 312 -13.39 -2.02 9.89
CA SER A 312 -12.47 -1.97 11.02
C SER A 312 -12.68 -0.77 11.97
N ARG A 313 -13.59 0.17 11.67
CA ARG A 313 -13.71 1.43 12.42
C ARG A 313 -15.16 1.90 12.61
N GLU A 314 -15.46 2.45 13.79
CA GLU A 314 -16.63 3.31 14.02
C GLU A 314 -16.44 4.57 13.16
N THR A 315 -17.24 4.73 12.12
CA THR A 315 -17.10 5.84 11.18
C THR A 315 -18.47 6.36 10.76
N GLU A 316 -18.67 7.66 10.93
CA GLU A 316 -19.81 8.36 10.38
C GLU A 316 -19.49 8.77 8.93
N VAL A 317 -20.35 8.35 8.01
CA VAL A 317 -20.21 8.61 6.58
C VAL A 317 -21.14 9.75 6.20
N MET A 318 -20.58 10.89 5.82
CA MET A 318 -21.35 12.06 5.43
C MET A 318 -21.57 12.06 3.91
N ILE A 319 -22.84 12.12 3.50
CA ILE A 319 -23.23 12.28 2.09
C ILE A 319 -24.18 13.48 1.98
N ASP A 320 -23.88 14.39 1.05
CA ASP A 320 -24.84 15.38 0.56
C ASP A 320 -25.55 14.84 -0.68
N GLY A 321 -26.87 14.72 -0.59
CA GLY A 321 -27.73 14.21 -1.64
C GLY A 321 -27.69 15.03 -2.93
N GLN A 322 -27.50 16.35 -2.82
CA GLN A 322 -27.31 17.20 -4.00
C GLN A 322 -25.98 16.92 -4.71
N SER A 323 -25.02 16.35 -3.98
CA SER A 323 -23.67 16.05 -4.44
C SER A 323 -23.49 14.58 -4.85
N LEU A 324 -24.48 13.71 -4.65
CA LEU A 324 -24.42 12.31 -5.10
C LEU A 324 -24.15 12.18 -6.59
N SER A 325 -24.70 13.08 -7.42
CA SER A 325 -24.43 13.09 -8.85
C SER A 325 -22.96 13.37 -9.20
N LEU A 326 -22.19 13.94 -8.28
CA LEU A 326 -20.74 14.14 -8.43
C LEU A 326 -19.97 12.84 -8.14
N ILE A 327 -20.52 11.96 -7.30
CA ILE A 327 -19.94 10.66 -6.95
C ILE A 327 -20.27 9.61 -8.00
N VAL A 328 -21.55 9.52 -8.43
CA VAL A 328 -22.05 8.42 -9.26
C VAL A 328 -22.34 8.82 -10.71
N GLY A 329 -22.20 10.10 -11.07
CA GLY A 329 -22.69 10.65 -12.33
C GLY A 329 -24.20 10.87 -12.34
N SER A 330 -24.72 11.50 -13.40
CA SER A 330 -26.11 12.00 -13.44
C SER A 330 -27.19 10.92 -13.39
N ASP A 331 -26.90 9.69 -13.80
CA ASP A 331 -27.84 8.55 -13.80
C ASP A 331 -27.21 7.26 -13.23
N GLY A 332 -26.05 7.37 -12.57
CA GLY A 332 -25.33 6.19 -12.08
C GLY A 332 -25.88 5.66 -10.77
N THR A 333 -25.48 4.42 -10.49
CA THR A 333 -25.76 3.72 -9.24
C THR A 333 -24.43 3.27 -8.66
N ILE A 334 -24.24 3.51 -7.36
CA ILE A 334 -23.06 3.04 -6.65
C ILE A 334 -23.49 2.14 -5.51
N VAL A 335 -22.70 1.10 -5.26
CA VAL A 335 -22.87 0.24 -4.10
C VAL A 335 -21.98 0.76 -2.98
N ILE A 336 -22.57 1.05 -1.82
CA ILE A 336 -21.84 1.29 -0.57
C ILE A 336 -22.04 0.09 0.34
N ARG A 337 -20.93 -0.42 0.88
CA ARG A 337 -20.91 -1.47 1.89
C ARG A 337 -20.64 -0.85 3.25
N LEU A 338 -21.58 -1.04 4.18
CA LEU A 338 -21.51 -0.59 5.57
C LEU A 338 -21.40 -1.78 6.52
N SER A 339 -20.65 -1.54 7.58
CA SER A 339 -20.38 -2.50 8.65
C SER A 339 -21.22 -2.17 9.86
N LYS A 340 -21.40 -3.10 10.81
CA LYS A 340 -22.35 -2.92 11.93
C LYS A 340 -22.16 -1.63 12.77
N ASN A 341 -20.94 -1.10 12.81
CA ASN A 341 -20.57 0.07 13.59
C ASN A 341 -20.41 1.35 12.73
N GLN A 342 -20.83 1.31 11.48
CA GLN A 342 -20.83 2.46 10.57
C GLN A 342 -22.25 2.97 10.41
N SER A 343 -22.39 4.29 10.37
CA SER A 343 -23.69 4.94 10.17
C SER A 343 -23.62 5.86 8.97
N LEU A 344 -24.67 5.83 8.16
CA LEU A 344 -24.84 6.77 7.06
C LEU A 344 -25.55 8.03 7.56
N ASN A 345 -24.92 9.18 7.39
CA ASN A 345 -25.55 10.47 7.60
C ASN A 345 -25.75 11.16 6.26
N PHE A 346 -27.01 11.26 5.88
CA PHE A 346 -27.42 11.78 4.59
C PHE A 346 -28.09 13.14 4.76
N SER A 347 -27.64 14.13 4.01
CA SER A 347 -28.23 15.47 3.98
C SER A 347 -28.89 15.77 2.62
N GLY A 348 -29.93 16.61 2.62
CA GLY A 348 -30.66 16.99 1.41
C GLY A 348 -31.90 16.12 1.12
N ASP A 349 -32.45 16.23 -0.09
CA ASP A 349 -33.70 15.57 -0.51
C ASP A 349 -33.47 14.10 -0.88
N ALA A 350 -33.05 13.28 0.08
CA ALA A 350 -32.99 11.83 -0.07
C ALA A 350 -34.36 11.19 0.18
N VAL A 351 -34.64 10.12 -0.56
CA VAL A 351 -35.82 9.29 -0.34
C VAL A 351 -35.41 7.82 -0.34
N SER A 352 -35.92 7.07 0.63
CA SER A 352 -35.81 5.60 0.65
C SER A 352 -36.76 5.00 -0.40
N GLU A 353 -36.20 4.26 -1.36
CA GLU A 353 -36.96 3.49 -2.35
C GLU A 353 -37.01 2.01 -2.00
N SER A 354 -37.73 1.22 -2.82
CA SER A 354 -37.80 -0.22 -2.62
C SER A 354 -36.40 -0.85 -2.72
N PRO A 355 -36.00 -1.65 -1.73
CA PRO A 355 -34.73 -2.38 -1.75
C PRO A 355 -34.60 -3.25 -3.00
N VAL A 356 -33.36 -3.56 -3.34
CA VAL A 356 -33.00 -4.46 -4.46
C VAL A 356 -32.04 -5.53 -3.97
N MET A 357 -31.90 -6.60 -4.76
CA MET A 357 -30.81 -7.56 -4.56
C MET A 357 -29.63 -7.14 -5.45
N VAL A 358 -28.49 -6.87 -4.85
CA VAL A 358 -27.22 -6.68 -5.57
C VAL A 358 -26.48 -8.02 -5.52
N GLY A 359 -26.52 -8.76 -6.63
CA GLY A 359 -26.09 -10.16 -6.64
C GLY A 359 -27.01 -11.01 -5.74
N VAL A 360 -26.49 -11.44 -4.58
CA VAL A 360 -27.23 -12.22 -3.57
C VAL A 360 -27.47 -11.45 -2.28
N GLU A 361 -27.04 -10.19 -2.22
CA GLU A 361 -27.07 -9.36 -1.02
C GLU A 361 -28.24 -8.38 -1.07
N PHE A 362 -28.89 -8.18 0.07
CA PHE A 362 -29.95 -7.19 0.22
C PHE A 362 -29.34 -5.79 0.28
N ALA A 363 -29.82 -4.89 -0.57
CA ALA A 363 -29.38 -3.50 -0.62
C ALA A 363 -30.56 -2.54 -0.48
N GLN A 364 -30.44 -1.60 0.45
CA GLN A 364 -31.37 -0.48 0.57
C GLN A 364 -31.10 0.51 -0.56
N VAL A 365 -32.15 1.09 -1.15
CA VAL A 365 -32.01 2.08 -2.22
C VAL A 365 -32.32 3.46 -1.66
N ILE A 366 -31.34 4.34 -1.66
CA ILE A 366 -31.49 5.75 -1.29
C ILE A 366 -31.34 6.59 -2.56
N ARG A 367 -32.40 7.26 -2.99
CA ARG A 367 -32.40 8.11 -4.18
C ARG A 367 -32.25 9.57 -3.79
N SER A 368 -31.44 10.31 -4.54
CA SER A 368 -31.48 11.78 -4.54
C SER A 368 -31.35 12.29 -5.98
N GLY A 369 -32.34 13.06 -6.43
CA GLY A 369 -32.45 13.46 -7.83
C GLY A 369 -32.58 12.26 -8.77
N GLN A 370 -31.67 12.14 -9.74
CA GLN A 370 -31.62 11.02 -10.68
C GLN A 370 -30.65 9.89 -10.27
N SER A 371 -29.76 10.17 -9.31
CA SER A 371 -28.77 9.23 -8.81
C SER A 371 -29.34 8.34 -7.71
N ALA A 372 -28.84 7.10 -7.63
CA ALA A 372 -29.24 6.15 -6.59
C ALA A 372 -28.01 5.55 -5.88
N LEU A 373 -28.16 5.38 -4.57
CA LEU A 373 -27.20 4.71 -3.72
C LEU A 373 -27.77 3.36 -3.28
N HIS A 374 -27.05 2.28 -3.54
CA HIS A 374 -27.36 0.95 -3.04
C HIS A 374 -26.53 0.68 -1.78
N VAL A 375 -27.17 0.65 -0.62
CA VAL A 375 -26.52 0.43 0.67
C VAL A 375 -26.67 -1.03 1.08
N ILE A 376 -25.57 -1.78 1.06
CA ILE A 376 -25.47 -3.12 1.64
C ILE A 376 -24.89 -2.94 3.05
N SER A 377 -25.63 -3.36 4.07
CA SER A 377 -25.26 -3.17 5.48
C SER A 377 -25.21 -4.51 6.20
N GLU A 378 -24.29 -4.66 7.16
CA GLU A 378 -24.30 -5.77 8.12
C GLU A 378 -25.51 -5.71 9.07
N SER A 379 -26.21 -4.57 9.14
CA SER A 379 -27.48 -4.38 9.83
C SER A 379 -28.62 -4.14 8.81
N PRO A 380 -28.95 -5.13 7.95
CA PRO A 380 -29.85 -4.93 6.80
C PRO A 380 -31.31 -4.61 7.19
N TRP A 381 -31.66 -4.83 8.46
CA TRP A 381 -32.99 -4.59 9.02
C TRP A 381 -33.14 -3.21 9.68
N GLN A 382 -32.09 -2.39 9.70
CA GLN A 382 -32.14 -1.01 10.15
C GLN A 382 -32.32 -0.09 8.94
N ASN A 383 -33.19 0.92 9.04
CA ASN A 383 -33.32 1.93 8.00
C ASN A 383 -32.11 2.88 8.07
N GLU A 384 -31.23 2.82 7.07
CA GLU A 384 -29.97 3.59 7.05
C GLU A 384 -30.18 5.09 6.83
N LEU A 385 -31.31 5.49 6.24
CA LEU A 385 -31.63 6.90 6.04
C LEU A 385 -32.26 7.50 7.30
N MET A 386 -33.20 6.76 7.91
CA MET A 386 -33.97 7.20 9.06
C MET A 386 -34.27 6.00 9.97
N PRO A 387 -33.42 5.68 10.97
CA PRO A 387 -33.58 4.49 11.80
C PRO A 387 -34.93 4.37 12.51
N GLY A 388 -35.63 5.48 12.74
CA GLY A 388 -36.97 5.51 13.33
C GLY A 388 -38.14 5.26 12.36
N ASP A 389 -37.94 5.37 11.04
CA ASP A 389 -38.98 5.12 10.03
C ASP A 389 -38.97 3.64 9.64
N ILE A 390 -39.70 2.85 10.42
CA ILE A 390 -39.74 1.39 10.33
C ILE A 390 -40.54 0.95 9.11
N ASN A 391 -41.62 1.65 8.79
CA ASN A 391 -42.53 1.27 7.70
C ASN A 391 -42.19 1.94 6.36
N ARG A 392 -41.10 2.70 6.29
CA ARG A 392 -40.59 3.38 5.10
C ARG A 392 -41.59 4.38 4.52
N SER A 393 -42.31 5.09 5.39
CA SER A 393 -43.26 6.12 4.97
C SER A 393 -42.59 7.44 4.62
N GLY A 394 -41.33 7.63 5.02
CA GLY A 394 -40.59 8.89 4.97
C GLY A 394 -40.74 9.76 6.22
N ASP A 395 -41.56 9.35 7.19
CA ASP A 395 -41.81 10.07 8.43
C ASP A 395 -41.65 9.13 9.64
N VAL A 396 -41.03 9.61 10.72
CA VAL A 396 -41.05 8.88 12.01
C VAL A 396 -42.36 9.21 12.72
N THR A 397 -43.22 8.21 12.93
CA THR A 397 -44.56 8.36 13.52
C THR A 397 -44.86 7.28 14.57
N PRO A 398 -45.94 7.42 15.36
CA PRO A 398 -46.39 6.31 16.21
C PRO A 398 -46.74 5.02 15.45
N ALA A 399 -46.97 5.07 14.14
CA ALA A 399 -47.22 3.87 13.34
C ALA A 399 -45.97 2.97 13.25
N ASP A 400 -44.77 3.56 13.34
CA ASP A 400 -43.49 2.85 13.33
C ASP A 400 -43.30 2.02 14.60
N ILE A 401 -43.69 2.55 15.76
CA ILE A 401 -43.76 1.80 17.02
C ILE A 401 -44.69 0.58 16.87
N ILE A 402 -45.86 0.78 16.28
CA ILE A 402 -46.86 -0.29 16.10
C ILE A 402 -46.33 -1.37 15.14
N ALA A 403 -45.57 -1.00 14.12
CA ALA A 403 -44.95 -1.96 13.20
C ALA A 403 -44.00 -2.92 13.94
N VAL A 404 -43.14 -2.39 14.83
CA VAL A 404 -42.22 -3.20 15.65
C VAL A 404 -42.99 -4.07 16.64
N ILE A 405 -43.98 -3.52 17.35
CA ILE A 405 -44.81 -4.28 18.32
C ILE A 405 -45.54 -5.44 17.62
N ASN A 406 -46.13 -5.18 16.45
CA ASN A 406 -46.85 -6.21 15.71
C ASN A 406 -45.91 -7.34 15.30
N LYS A 407 -44.70 -7.04 14.82
CA LYS A 407 -43.71 -8.06 14.47
C LYS A 407 -43.24 -8.84 15.70
N ALA A 408 -42.90 -8.13 16.78
CA ALA A 408 -42.43 -8.73 18.03
C ALA A 408 -43.46 -9.68 18.68
N THR A 409 -44.76 -9.44 18.45
CA THR A 409 -45.84 -10.33 18.90
C THR A 409 -45.74 -11.73 18.28
N PHE A 410 -45.16 -11.87 17.09
CA PHE A 410 -44.95 -13.15 16.41
C PHE A 410 -43.58 -13.77 16.70
N GLY A 411 -42.70 -13.08 17.42
CA GLY A 411 -41.39 -13.57 17.84
C GLY A 411 -40.37 -12.45 18.00
N THR A 412 -39.47 -12.60 18.96
CA THR A 412 -38.29 -11.73 19.18
C THR A 412 -37.01 -12.54 18.95
N GLY A 413 -35.88 -11.85 18.76
CA GLY A 413 -34.57 -12.49 18.62
C GLY A 413 -33.82 -12.06 17.35
N PRO A 414 -32.80 -12.85 16.94
CA PRO A 414 -31.90 -12.45 15.87
C PRO A 414 -32.60 -12.36 14.52
N LEU A 415 -32.33 -11.27 13.81
CA LEU A 415 -32.80 -11.03 12.46
C LEU A 415 -31.72 -11.45 11.47
N SER A 416 -31.96 -12.54 10.75
CA SER A 416 -31.04 -12.99 9.69
C SER A 416 -31.16 -12.10 8.47
N PRO A 417 -30.06 -11.76 7.76
CA PRO A 417 -30.12 -10.96 6.54
C PRO A 417 -31.13 -11.52 5.52
N PRO A 418 -31.95 -10.67 4.87
CA PRO A 418 -32.86 -11.13 3.82
C PRO A 418 -32.08 -11.75 2.67
N THR A 419 -32.51 -12.94 2.24
CA THR A 419 -31.95 -13.62 1.05
C THR A 419 -32.75 -13.35 -0.22
N SER A 420 -33.93 -12.73 -0.07
CA SER A 420 -34.77 -12.26 -1.17
C SER A 420 -35.64 -11.08 -0.73
N LEU A 421 -36.17 -10.32 -1.70
CA LEU A 421 -37.05 -9.17 -1.41
C LEU A 421 -38.38 -9.56 -0.75
N ASP A 422 -38.85 -10.79 -0.96
CA ASP A 422 -40.10 -11.29 -0.36
C ASP A 422 -39.98 -11.46 1.16
N GLU A 423 -38.77 -11.72 1.67
CA GLU A 423 -38.51 -11.90 3.11
C GLU A 423 -38.51 -10.57 3.89
N PHE A 424 -38.23 -9.44 3.22
CA PHE A 424 -38.10 -8.13 3.86
C PHE A 424 -39.44 -7.60 4.43
N GLU A 425 -40.59 -8.11 3.98
CA GLU A 425 -41.93 -7.69 4.42
C GLU A 425 -42.18 -6.16 4.38
N ASN A 426 -41.34 -5.44 3.63
CA ASN A 426 -41.39 -4.00 3.41
C ASN A 426 -41.19 -3.14 4.67
N ALA A 427 -40.47 -3.61 5.69
CA ALA A 427 -40.23 -2.88 6.93
C ALA A 427 -38.86 -3.17 7.59
N PHE A 428 -38.28 -2.15 8.22
CA PHE A 428 -36.99 -2.19 8.92
C PHE A 428 -37.17 -2.34 10.42
N TYR A 429 -37.38 -3.56 10.91
CA TYR A 429 -37.79 -3.81 12.30
C TYR A 429 -36.72 -3.54 13.37
N ASP A 430 -35.45 -3.39 12.98
CA ASP A 430 -34.31 -3.21 13.88
C ASP A 430 -33.93 -1.72 13.94
N ALA A 431 -34.68 -0.94 14.71
CA ALA A 431 -34.40 0.48 14.86
C ALA A 431 -33.02 0.73 15.52
N SER A 432 -32.59 -0.18 16.39
CA SER A 432 -31.35 -0.05 17.15
C SER A 432 -30.10 -0.41 16.35
N GLY A 433 -30.24 -1.21 15.29
CA GLY A 433 -29.14 -1.71 14.46
C GLY A 433 -28.34 -2.83 15.11
N ASP A 434 -28.82 -3.43 16.19
CA ASP A 434 -28.08 -4.43 16.96
C ASP A 434 -28.23 -5.86 16.39
N GLY A 435 -29.03 -6.03 15.34
CA GLY A 435 -29.32 -7.29 14.66
C GLY A 435 -30.38 -8.12 15.37
N LEU A 436 -31.05 -7.59 16.39
CA LEU A 436 -32.06 -8.27 17.18
C LEU A 436 -33.38 -7.49 17.11
N LEU A 437 -34.50 -8.22 17.05
CA LEU A 437 -35.82 -7.65 17.31
C LEU A 437 -36.13 -7.75 18.80
N THR A 438 -36.09 -6.62 19.52
CA THR A 438 -36.31 -6.55 20.96
C THR A 438 -37.12 -5.31 21.39
N PRO A 439 -37.52 -5.18 22.66
CA PRO A 439 -38.10 -3.93 23.17
C PRO A 439 -37.17 -2.71 23.02
N LEU A 440 -35.87 -2.90 22.82
CA LEU A 440 -34.94 -1.80 22.57
C LEU A 440 -35.31 -1.05 21.30
N ASP A 441 -35.72 -1.73 20.23
CA ASP A 441 -36.11 -1.09 18.96
C ASP A 441 -37.32 -0.17 19.12
N ILE A 442 -38.30 -0.61 19.91
CA ILE A 442 -39.47 0.21 20.26
C ILE A 442 -39.04 1.47 21.00
N LEU A 443 -38.16 1.33 22.00
CA LEU A 443 -37.66 2.45 22.79
C LEU A 443 -36.82 3.41 21.93
N THR A 444 -36.04 2.90 20.99
CA THR A 444 -35.28 3.71 20.03
C THR A 444 -36.22 4.60 19.22
N VAL A 445 -37.30 4.05 18.65
CA VAL A 445 -38.29 4.84 17.90
C VAL A 445 -38.99 5.87 18.80
N ILE A 446 -39.36 5.51 20.04
CA ILE A 446 -39.99 6.43 21.00
C ILE A 446 -39.06 7.60 21.35
N ASN A 447 -37.77 7.34 21.55
CA ASN A 447 -36.80 8.38 21.85
C ASN A 447 -36.65 9.33 20.66
N ILE A 448 -36.49 8.81 19.44
CA ILE A 448 -36.42 9.61 18.20
C ILE A 448 -37.68 10.50 18.06
N LEU A 449 -38.87 9.94 18.26
CA LEU A 449 -40.14 10.68 18.22
C LEU A 449 -40.23 11.80 19.27
N SER A 450 -39.75 11.51 20.47
CA SER A 450 -39.79 12.47 21.59
C SER A 450 -38.87 13.66 21.31
N ASP A 451 -37.71 13.41 20.71
CA ASP A 451 -36.76 14.44 20.30
C ASP A 451 -37.32 15.31 19.16
N LEU A 452 -38.04 14.70 18.19
CA LEU A 452 -38.71 15.44 17.12
C LEU A 452 -39.89 16.31 17.60
N ALA A 453 -40.58 15.89 18.67
CA ALA A 453 -41.71 16.64 19.24
C ALA A 453 -41.28 17.86 20.09
N PHE A 454 -39.99 17.97 20.42
CA PHE A 454 -39.46 19.05 21.25
C PHE A 454 -39.10 20.28 20.41
N VAL A 455 -40.01 21.26 20.36
CA VAL A 455 -39.71 22.62 19.86
C VAL A 455 -39.22 23.48 21.04
N PRO A 456 -37.96 23.97 21.07
CA PRO A 456 -37.54 24.93 22.07
C PRO A 456 -38.34 26.23 21.90
N PRO A 457 -38.72 26.94 22.98
CA PRO A 457 -39.47 28.18 22.85
C PRO A 457 -38.60 29.28 22.23
N GLU A 458 -38.81 29.58 20.95
CA GLU A 458 -38.33 30.82 20.33
C GLU A 458 -39.12 32.05 20.80
N ASP A 459 -38.40 33.17 20.88
CA ASP A 459 -38.80 34.49 21.41
C ASP A 459 -40.24 34.93 21.12
N VAL A 460 -41.04 35.06 22.18
CA VAL A 460 -42.31 35.79 22.13
C VAL A 460 -42.01 37.28 21.87
N PRO A 461 -42.56 37.90 20.81
CA PRO A 461 -42.38 39.32 20.54
C PRO A 461 -42.91 40.15 21.73
N GLN A 462 -42.09 41.07 22.26
CA GLN A 462 -42.54 42.00 23.31
C GLN A 462 -43.72 42.83 22.81
N GLY A 463 -44.91 42.46 23.28
CA GLY A 463 -46.14 43.22 23.08
C GLY A 463 -46.04 44.60 23.72
N GLU A 464 -46.30 45.60 22.89
CA GLU A 464 -46.46 47.01 23.18
C GLU A 464 -47.35 47.25 24.42
N MET A 465 -46.73 47.70 25.52
CA MET A 465 -47.43 48.07 26.75
C MET A 465 -48.20 49.39 26.56
N ILE A 466 -49.51 49.29 26.43
CA ILE A 466 -50.43 50.43 26.39
C ILE A 466 -50.51 51.06 27.79
N ALA A 467 -50.24 52.37 27.87
CA ALA A 467 -50.15 53.14 29.09
C ALA A 467 -51.49 53.33 29.82
N GLY A 468 -51.48 53.12 31.15
CA GLY A 468 -52.62 53.34 32.05
C GLY A 468 -52.20 53.63 33.50
N THR A 469 -51.78 54.86 33.74
CA THR A 469 -51.74 55.67 34.98
C THR A 469 -51.74 54.98 36.36
N VAL A 470 -50.64 55.15 37.12
CA VAL A 470 -50.68 55.17 38.61
C VAL A 470 -49.79 56.32 39.13
N GLY A 471 -50.35 57.15 40.01
CA GLY A 471 -49.68 58.25 40.71
C GLY A 471 -48.76 57.78 41.86
N PRO A 472 -47.99 58.70 42.47
CA PRO A 472 -46.60 58.46 42.87
C PRO A 472 -46.40 58.16 44.37
N LEU A 473 -45.21 57.64 44.72
CA LEU A 473 -44.24 58.18 45.70
C LEU A 473 -43.14 57.12 46.01
N GLY A 474 -41.87 57.44 45.74
CA GLY A 474 -40.66 56.63 46.05
C GLY A 474 -40.18 56.77 47.51
N PRO A 475 -38.86 56.69 47.84
CA PRO A 475 -37.67 56.30 47.02
C PRO A 475 -36.61 55.41 47.76
N HIS A 476 -35.55 55.02 47.01
CA HIS A 476 -34.10 54.85 47.35
C HIS A 476 -33.49 53.56 46.73
N ILE A 477 -32.72 53.60 45.62
CA ILE A 477 -31.26 53.93 45.40
C ILE A 477 -30.34 52.81 45.93
N ASP A 478 -29.29 52.27 45.30
CA ASP A 478 -28.46 52.38 44.08
C ASP A 478 -27.78 50.97 43.98
N GLY A 479 -27.18 50.43 42.92
CA GLY A 479 -26.71 50.92 41.63
C GLY A 479 -25.59 49.97 41.11
N ARG A 480 -25.45 49.89 39.77
CA ARG A 480 -24.30 49.38 38.97
C ARG A 480 -24.05 47.86 38.98
N SER A 481 -23.65 47.20 37.91
CA SER A 481 -23.51 47.47 36.47
C SER A 481 -23.19 46.12 35.79
N ASN A 482 -23.64 45.96 34.54
CA ASN A 482 -23.38 44.83 33.65
C ASN A 482 -21.92 44.37 33.61
N GLU A 483 -21.72 43.05 33.61
CA GLU A 483 -20.71 42.39 32.78
C GLU A 483 -21.24 41.02 32.31
N THR A 484 -21.41 40.92 31.00
CA THR A 484 -21.66 39.70 30.23
C THR A 484 -20.37 38.87 30.20
N MET A 485 -20.45 37.61 30.65
CA MET A 485 -19.47 36.58 30.27
C MET A 485 -20.20 35.35 29.77
N PHE A 486 -20.06 35.11 28.47
CA PHE A 486 -20.22 33.79 27.86
C PHE A 486 -19.16 32.87 28.47
N VAL A 487 -19.58 31.74 29.06
CA VAL A 487 -18.70 30.61 29.33
C VAL A 487 -19.36 29.35 28.82
N SER A 488 -18.72 28.79 27.80
CA SER A 488 -18.97 27.53 27.13
C SER A 488 -19.06 26.37 28.12
N ALA A 489 -20.00 25.46 27.87
CA ALA A 489 -20.21 24.27 28.68
C ALA A 489 -18.96 23.38 28.68
N HIS A 490 -18.32 23.26 29.84
CA HIS A 490 -17.45 22.15 30.19
C HIS A 490 -18.16 21.32 31.27
N ARG A 491 -18.20 19.99 31.07
CA ARG A 491 -18.63 18.99 32.04
C ARG A 491 -18.02 19.27 33.41
N TYR A 492 -18.87 19.39 34.44
CA TYR A 492 -18.49 19.06 35.80
C TYR A 492 -19.70 18.45 36.54
N MET A 493 -19.54 17.19 36.96
CA MET A 493 -20.36 16.58 37.99
C MET A 493 -20.21 17.40 39.28
N GLY A 494 -21.32 17.86 39.84
CA GLY A 494 -21.35 18.58 41.10
C GLY A 494 -22.77 18.64 41.64
N GLN A 495 -23.02 17.88 42.70
CA GLN A 495 -24.29 17.89 43.44
C GLN A 495 -24.64 19.30 43.91
N SER A 496 -25.82 19.81 43.53
CA SER A 496 -26.48 20.88 44.28
C SER A 496 -27.99 20.69 44.23
N GLN A 497 -28.60 20.68 45.42
CA GLN A 497 -30.04 20.60 45.59
C GLN A 497 -30.68 21.94 45.21
N LEU A 498 -31.73 21.90 44.39
CA LEU A 498 -32.68 23.00 44.17
C LEU A 498 -34.10 22.49 44.50
N PRO A 499 -34.99 23.36 45.01
CA PRO A 499 -36.25 22.94 45.62
C PRO A 499 -37.28 22.52 44.58
N ALA A 500 -38.15 21.59 44.99
CA ALA A 500 -39.22 21.03 44.18
C ALA A 500 -40.21 22.10 43.71
N THR A 501 -40.35 22.22 42.39
CA THR A 501 -41.50 22.90 41.77
C THR A 501 -42.34 21.83 41.07
N GLU A 502 -43.62 21.84 41.41
CA GLU A 502 -44.67 20.91 41.01
C GLU A 502 -44.84 20.88 39.47
N VAL A 503 -44.52 19.74 38.84
CA VAL A 503 -44.79 19.49 37.42
C VAL A 503 -46.10 18.69 37.33
N VAL A 504 -47.13 19.31 36.75
CA VAL A 504 -48.38 18.66 36.37
C VAL A 504 -48.11 17.79 35.12
N PRO A 505 -48.39 16.47 35.12
CA PRO A 505 -48.21 15.67 33.91
C PRO A 505 -49.29 16.00 32.89
N VAL A 506 -48.88 16.37 31.68
CA VAL A 506 -49.76 16.39 30.50
C VAL A 506 -49.96 14.93 30.08
N GLY A 507 -51.22 14.47 30.10
CA GLY A 507 -51.58 13.07 29.89
C GLY A 507 -51.27 12.57 28.49
N TRP A 508 -50.69 11.37 28.43
CA TRP A 508 -50.53 10.55 27.22
C TRP A 508 -51.90 10.10 26.68
N PRO A 509 -52.04 9.81 25.37
CA PRO A 509 -53.30 9.32 24.80
C PRO A 509 -53.71 7.96 25.38
N ALA A 510 -55.01 7.80 25.67
CA ALA A 510 -55.67 6.64 26.31
C ALA A 510 -55.54 5.27 25.60
N ALA A 511 -54.67 5.15 24.61
CA ALA A 511 -54.30 3.90 23.94
C ALA A 511 -53.16 3.18 24.65
N ILE A 512 -52.23 3.90 25.30
CA ILE A 512 -51.07 3.32 26.00
C ILE A 512 -51.48 2.72 27.35
N ASP A 513 -52.37 3.39 28.10
CA ASP A 513 -52.88 2.89 29.38
C ASP A 513 -53.59 1.53 29.25
N ARG A 514 -54.27 1.29 28.12
CA ARG A 514 -54.97 0.02 27.88
C ARG A 514 -54.04 -1.16 27.61
N VAL A 515 -52.83 -0.92 27.11
CA VAL A 515 -51.84 -1.96 26.83
C VAL A 515 -51.03 -2.29 28.10
N MET A 516 -50.73 -1.27 28.92
CA MET A 516 -50.09 -1.46 30.23
C MET A 516 -50.99 -2.20 31.23
N ASP A 517 -52.31 -1.91 31.23
CA ASP A 517 -53.27 -2.66 32.06
C ASP A 517 -53.38 -4.13 31.63
N GLN A 518 -53.32 -4.42 30.32
CA GLN A 518 -53.42 -5.78 29.79
C GLN A 518 -52.21 -6.66 30.12
N TRP A 519 -51.03 -6.06 30.30
CA TRP A 519 -49.84 -6.75 30.81
C TRP A 519 -49.86 -6.95 32.33
N SER A 520 -50.64 -6.17 33.08
CA SER A 520 -50.74 -6.33 34.55
C SER A 520 -51.68 -7.48 34.96
N ASP A 521 -52.72 -7.76 34.17
CA ASP A 521 -53.80 -8.68 34.55
C ASP A 521 -53.44 -10.17 34.38
N GLU A 522 -52.43 -10.51 33.55
CA GLU A 522 -51.95 -11.89 33.38
C GLU A 522 -51.00 -12.37 34.50
N SER A 523 -50.66 -11.51 35.47
CA SER A 523 -49.74 -11.82 36.59
C SER A 523 -50.41 -12.00 37.97
N SER A 524 -51.75 -11.91 38.07
CA SER A 524 -52.44 -11.85 39.37
C SER A 524 -52.62 -13.21 40.05
N GLY A 525 -51.53 -13.72 40.64
CA GLY A 525 -51.50 -14.98 41.38
C GLY A 525 -50.72 -14.96 42.70
N VAL A 526 -50.42 -13.82 43.32
CA VAL A 526 -49.80 -13.76 44.67
C VAL A 526 -50.28 -12.52 45.45
N GLU A 527 -50.68 -12.70 46.72
CA GLU A 527 -51.09 -11.63 47.65
C GLU A 527 -49.96 -10.61 47.95
N PRO A 528 -50.29 -9.34 48.31
CA PRO A 528 -49.29 -8.27 48.41
C PRO A 528 -48.55 -8.29 49.75
N ALA A 529 -47.22 -8.40 49.71
CA ALA A 529 -46.37 -8.01 50.83
C ALA A 529 -46.18 -6.50 50.82
N THR A 530 -46.56 -5.85 51.93
CA THR A 530 -46.36 -4.42 52.18
C THR A 530 -44.87 -4.06 52.17
N ALA A 531 -44.44 -3.22 51.23
CA ALA A 531 -43.14 -2.55 51.25
C ALA A 531 -43.31 -1.03 51.16
N THR A 532 -42.88 -0.35 52.21
CA THR A 532 -42.84 1.11 52.40
C THR A 532 -42.00 1.80 51.32
N VAL A 533 -42.59 2.83 50.71
CA VAL A 533 -41.96 3.71 49.70
C VAL A 533 -40.82 4.51 50.32
N GLY A 534 -39.58 4.13 49.97
CA GLY A 534 -38.37 4.92 50.18
C GLY A 534 -37.91 5.51 48.86
N THR A 535 -37.63 6.81 48.87
CA THR A 535 -37.10 7.65 47.78
C THR A 535 -36.04 6.97 46.91
N LEU A 536 -36.34 6.74 45.63
CA LEU A 536 -35.39 6.27 44.61
C LEU A 536 -34.96 7.46 43.74
N GLY A 537 -33.66 7.73 43.74
CA GLY A 537 -33.01 8.69 42.87
C GLY A 537 -32.03 7.97 41.96
N THR A 538 -32.04 8.37 40.68
CA THR A 538 -31.15 7.98 39.55
C THR A 538 -31.56 6.78 38.70
N LEU A 539 -31.44 6.96 37.38
CA LEU A 539 -31.73 6.04 36.27
C LEU A 539 -30.90 4.74 36.27
N SER A 540 -29.97 4.57 37.21
CA SER A 540 -29.19 3.33 37.38
C SER A 540 -29.97 2.22 38.09
N ASP A 541 -30.97 2.54 38.91
CA ASP A 541 -31.68 1.54 39.72
C ASP A 541 -32.89 0.91 39.00
N ALA A 542 -33.34 1.50 37.88
CA ALA A 542 -34.31 0.87 36.97
C ALA A 542 -33.73 -0.35 36.23
N PHE A 543 -32.39 -0.43 36.13
CA PHE A 543 -31.65 -1.50 35.45
C PHE A 543 -31.67 -2.84 36.23
N LEU A 544 -31.90 -2.80 37.56
CA LEU A 544 -31.89 -4.00 38.43
C LEU A 544 -33.29 -4.60 38.65
N VAL A 545 -34.36 -3.81 38.55
CA VAL A 545 -35.73 -4.32 38.82
C VAL A 545 -36.36 -4.97 37.59
N LEU A 546 -35.99 -4.54 36.37
CA LEU A 546 -36.46 -5.14 35.11
C LEU A 546 -35.63 -6.35 34.65
N SER A 547 -34.37 -6.47 35.09
CA SER A 547 -33.54 -7.64 34.78
C SER A 547 -33.87 -8.86 35.65
N ASP A 548 -34.22 -8.67 36.92
CA ASP A 548 -34.61 -9.78 37.81
C ASP A 548 -36.00 -10.35 37.51
N THR A 549 -36.94 -9.56 36.96
CA THR A 549 -38.29 -10.04 36.62
C THR A 549 -38.36 -10.80 35.29
N LEU A 550 -37.35 -10.67 34.41
CA LEU A 550 -37.27 -11.42 33.15
C LEU A 550 -36.45 -12.72 33.27
N ALA A 551 -35.62 -12.86 34.31
CA ALA A 551 -34.85 -14.09 34.55
C ALA A 551 -35.71 -15.24 35.15
N GLU A 552 -36.82 -14.96 35.82
CA GLU A 552 -37.69 -15.99 36.42
C GLU A 552 -38.75 -16.58 35.48
N ASN A 553 -38.95 -16.02 34.28
CA ASN A 553 -39.86 -16.57 33.26
C ASN A 553 -39.16 -17.52 32.26
N ILE A 554 -37.91 -17.89 32.54
CA ILE A 554 -37.15 -18.92 31.82
C ILE A 554 -36.80 -20.04 32.82
N SER A 555 -37.80 -20.86 33.21
CA SER A 555 -37.61 -22.25 33.65
C SER A 555 -38.85 -23.09 33.39
#